data_AF-A0AA42EBU0-F1
#
_entry.id   AF-A0AA42EBU0-F1
#
_cell.length_a   1.000
_cell.length_b   1.000
_cell.length_c   1.000
_cell.angle_alpha   90.00
_cell.angle_beta   90.00
_cell.angle_gamma   90.00
#
_symmetry.space_group_name_H-M   'P 1'
#
loop_
_entity.id
_entity.type
_entity.pdbx_description
1 polymer ?
#
loop_
_entity_poly.entity_id
_entity_poly.type
_entity_poly.pdbx_seq_one_letter_code
_entity_poly.pdbx_strand_id
1 'polypeptide(L)' 'MTAYAGYAIEPFEREPGLWRAVVRRAEAAAATSASADLDAFTTSADAPSRDDAIRLAQAAIDAGLAC' A
#
# COMPACT_ATOMS: atom_id res chain seq x y z
N MET A 1 4.03 -9.39 -1.48
CA MET A 1 2.72 -8.97 -0.95
C MET A 1 2.69 -9.29 0.53
N THR A 2 2.38 -8.31 1.36
CA THR A 2 2.28 -8.43 2.83
C THR A 2 0.87 -8.03 3.25
N ALA A 3 0.12 -8.90 3.92
CA ALA A 3 -1.21 -8.57 4.43
C ALA A 3 -1.10 -7.89 5.81
N TYR A 4 -1.83 -6.79 6.02
CA TYR A 4 -1.83 -6.02 7.27
C TYR A 4 -3.20 -5.37 7.52
N ALA A 5 -3.81 -5.63 8.67
CA ALA A 5 -5.07 -5.00 9.11
C ALA A 5 -6.23 -5.02 8.08
N GLY A 6 -6.35 -6.08 7.27
CA GLY A 6 -7.37 -6.16 6.20
C GLY A 6 -6.97 -5.45 4.90
N TYR A 7 -5.71 -5.06 4.75
CA TYR A 7 -5.11 -4.49 3.55
C TYR A 7 -3.99 -5.40 3.01
N ALA A 8 -3.77 -5.39 1.70
CA ALA A 8 -2.63 -5.96 1.01
C ALA A 8 -1.64 -4.85 0.65
N ILE A 9 -0.40 -5.01 1.12
CA ILE A 9 0.72 -4.10 0.88
C ILE A 9 1.66 -4.73 -0.15
N GLU A 10 1.88 -4.04 -1.25
CA GLU A 10 2.74 -4.44 -2.35
C GLU A 10 3.88 -3.43 -2.52
N PRO A 11 5.05 -3.67 -1.92
CA PRO A 11 6.21 -2.80 -2.10
C PRO A 11 6.83 -3.04 -3.49
N PHE A 12 7.17 -1.95 -4.17
CA PHE A 12 7.82 -1.93 -5.46
C PHE A 12 8.90 -0.84 -5.50
N GLU A 13 9.92 -1.07 -6.30
CA GLU A 13 10.98 -0.11 -6.55
C GLU A 13 10.55 0.81 -7.69
N ARG A 14 10.41 2.11 -7.42
CA ARG A 14 10.03 3.11 -8.43
C ARG A 14 11.25 3.59 -9.20
N GLU A 15 12.33 3.85 -8.47
CA GLU A 15 13.65 4.22 -8.98
C GLU A 15 14.72 3.52 -8.13
N PRO A 16 15.97 3.37 -8.62
CA PRO A 16 17.03 2.71 -7.86
C PRO A 16 17.21 3.31 -6.47
N GLY A 17 16.90 2.55 -5.42
CA GLY A 17 16.96 3.01 -4.04
C GLY A 17 15.77 3.86 -3.56
N LEU A 18 14.73 4.05 -4.38
CA LEU A 18 13.47 4.67 -3.99
C LEU A 18 12.34 3.63 -4.08
N TRP A 19 11.93 3.16 -2.91
CA TRP A 19 10.89 2.17 -2.74
C TRP A 19 9.57 2.85 -2.36
N ARG A 20 8.48 2.36 -2.95
CA ARG A 20 7.12 2.73 -2.56
C ARG A 20 6.31 1.47 -2.32
N ALA A 21 5.19 1.63 -1.65
CA ALA A 21 4.23 0.55 -1.44
C ALA A 21 2.84 0.95 -1.90
N VAL A 22 2.22 0.07 -2.70
CA VAL A 22 0.80 0.13 -3.01
C VAL A 22 0.06 -0.58 -1.88
N VAL A 23 -0.95 0.07 -1.34
CA VAL A 23 -1.85 -0.48 -0.33
C VAL A 23 -3.21 -0.66 -0.96
N ARG A 24 -3.79 -1.85 -0.83
CA ARG A 24 -5.11 -2.22 -1.36
C ARG A 24 -5.95 -2.83 -0.25
N ARG A 25 -7.26 -2.56 -0.17
CA ARG A 25 -8.11 -3.33 0.76
C ARG A 25 -8.22 -4.79 0.34
N ALA A 26 -7.95 -5.71 1.26
CA ALA A 26 -8.06 -7.16 1.03
C ALA A 26 -9.53 -7.64 0.93
N GLU A 27 -10.47 -6.92 1.54
CA GLU A 27 -11.92 -7.16 1.46
C GLU A 27 -12.51 -6.88 0.06
N ALA A 28 -11.79 -6.18 -0.83
CA ALA A 28 -12.24 -5.87 -2.18
C ALA A 28 -12.03 -7.02 -3.19
N ALA A 29 -11.74 -8.24 -2.73
CA ALA A 29 -11.56 -9.41 -3.60
C ALA A 29 -12.81 -9.79 -4.45
N ALA A 30 -13.96 -9.16 -4.20
CA ALA A 30 -15.17 -9.30 -5.02
C ALA A 30 -15.50 -8.05 -5.87
N ALA A 31 -14.77 -6.95 -5.73
CA ALA A 31 -15.01 -5.74 -6.49
C ALA A 31 -14.31 -5.86 -7.86
N THR A 32 -15.09 -5.76 -8.91
CA THR A 32 -14.61 -5.82 -10.31
C THR A 32 -13.45 -4.82 -10.52
N SER A 33 -12.55 -5.09 -11.46
CA SER A 33 -11.31 -4.32 -11.69
C SER A 33 -11.50 -2.79 -11.80
N ALA A 34 -12.72 -2.33 -12.10
CA ALA A 34 -13.08 -0.91 -12.16
C ALA A 34 -13.27 -0.24 -10.78
N SER A 35 -13.58 -1.00 -9.73
CA SER A 35 -13.73 -0.50 -8.35
C SER A 35 -12.47 -0.71 -7.50
N ALA A 36 -11.57 -1.60 -7.92
CA ALA A 36 -10.27 -1.83 -7.27
C ALA A 36 -9.33 -0.60 -7.35
N ASP A 37 -9.50 0.25 -8.37
CA ASP A 37 -8.78 1.52 -8.54
C ASP A 37 -9.20 2.60 -7.53
N LEU A 38 -10.38 2.49 -6.91
CA LEU A 38 -10.88 3.49 -5.93
C LEU A 38 -10.40 3.22 -4.50
N ASP A 39 -9.97 2.00 -4.19
CA ASP A 39 -9.58 1.55 -2.84
C ASP A 39 -8.08 1.21 -2.72
N ALA A 40 -7.31 1.53 -3.76
CA ALA A 40 -5.87 1.35 -3.81
C ALA A 40 -5.16 2.70 -3.74
N PHE A 41 -4.33 2.92 -2.72
CA PHE A 41 -3.47 4.11 -2.64
C PHE A 41 -2.01 3.72 -2.67
N THR A 42 -1.19 4.54 -3.32
CA THR A 42 0.26 4.39 -3.27
C THR A 42 0.80 5.34 -2.22
N THR A 43 1.65 4.83 -1.34
CA THR A 43 2.40 5.67 -0.39
C THR A 43 3.15 6.76 -1.15
N SER A 44 2.89 8.02 -0.78
CA SER A 44 3.49 9.19 -1.45
C SER A 44 4.95 9.39 -1.08
N ALA A 45 5.38 8.82 0.06
CA ALA A 45 6.73 8.90 0.57
C ALA A 45 7.62 7.84 -0.08
N ASP A 46 8.74 8.30 -0.65
CA ASP A 46 9.82 7.41 -1.10
C ASP A 46 10.61 6.90 0.11
N ALA A 47 10.74 5.58 0.20
CA ALA A 47 11.47 4.90 1.25
C ALA A 47 12.85 4.48 0.75
N PRO A 48 13.89 4.53 1.61
CA PRO A 48 15.24 4.11 1.23
C PRO A 48 15.37 2.58 1.11
N SER A 49 14.39 1.82 1.59
CA SER A 49 14.39 0.37 1.56
C SER A 49 12.97 -0.20 1.37
N ARG A 50 12.92 -1.44 0.90
CA ARG A 50 11.66 -2.21 0.81
C ARG A 50 10.93 -2.30 2.14
N ASP A 51 11.67 -2.51 3.23
CA ASP A 51 11.09 -2.66 4.58
C ASP A 51 10.54 -1.33 5.11
N ASP A 52 11.24 -0.22 4.84
CA ASP A 52 10.76 1.12 5.15
C ASP A 52 9.48 1.45 4.38
N ALA A 53 9.37 1.04 3.11
CA ALA A 53 8.15 1.23 2.33
C ALA A 53 6.96 0.48 2.94
N ILE A 54 7.18 -0.74 3.45
CA ILE A 54 6.15 -1.52 4.16
C ILE A 54 5.77 -0.83 5.47
N ARG A 55 6.75 -0.35 6.26
CA ARG A 55 6.48 0.37 7.50
C ARG A 55 5.69 1.67 7.27
N LEU A 56 6.03 2.42 6.23
CA LEU A 56 5.29 3.63 5.84
C LEU A 56 3.85 3.30 5.45
N ALA A 57 3.64 2.22 4.70
CA ALA A 57 2.31 1.75 4.36
C ALA A 57 1.51 1.33 5.61
N GLN A 58 2.13 0.60 6.54
CA GLN A 58 1.51 0.24 7.83
C GLN A 58 1.12 1.48 8.62
N ALA A 59 2.05 2.44 8.79
CA ALA A 59 1.80 3.69 9.48
C ALA A 59 0.69 4.51 8.81
N ALA A 60 0.56 4.49 7.49
CA ALA A 60 -0.53 5.16 6.78
C ALA A 60 -1.90 4.50 7.03
N ILE A 61 -1.93 3.16 7.14
CA ILE A 61 -3.13 2.41 7.53
C ILE A 61 -3.50 2.72 8.99
N ASP A 62 -2.53 2.69 9.90
CA ASP A 62 -2.71 3.00 11.33
C ASP A 62 -3.14 4.47 11.56
N ALA A 63 -2.65 5.40 10.75
CA ALA A 63 -2.99 6.82 10.82
C ALA A 63 -4.43 7.13 10.37
N GLY A 64 -5.19 6.14 9.90
CA GLY A 64 -6.59 6.33 9.55
C GLY A 64 -6.80 7.13 8.27
N LEU A 65 -5.86 7.06 7.31
CA LEU A 65 -6.11 7.56 5.94
C LEU A 65 -7.22 6.77 5.20
N ALA A 66 -7.87 5.84 5.91
CA ALA A 66 -9.25 5.41 5.69
C ALA A 66 -10.21 6.33 6.46
N CYS A 67 -10.43 7.55 5.95
CA CYS A 67 -11.50 8.45 6.39
C CYS A 67 -12.22 9.02 5.17
#